data_AF-A0A512NHQ2-F1
#
_entry.id   AF-A0A512NHQ2-F1
#
_cell.length_a   1.000
_cell.length_b   1.000
_cell.length_c   1.000
_cell.angle_alpha   90.00
_cell.angle_beta   90.00
_cell.angle_gamma   90.00
#
_symmetry.space_group_name_H-M   'P 1'
#
loop_
_entity.id
_entity.type
_entity.pdbx_description
1 polymer ?
#
loop_
_entity_poly.entity_id
_entity_poly.type
_entity_poly.pdbx_seq_one_letter_code
_entity_poly.pdbx_strand_id
1 'polypeptide(L)'
;MRLGLFLTTLIGLVGASHISSAADATWAAVGALENGMSTSCGGGTVSTGPEWTATAYGQVDIKRNTLTFKSTSPIPNHSFTVDLRALQPDGSGKVAGIDNNNREFYLTFDPGSGARTFHMTYRLKACRRVYTPRT
;
A
#
# COMPACT_ATOMS: atom_id res chain seq x y z
N MET A 1 -33.94 -10.95 56.35
CA MET A 1 -32.81 -11.49 55.57
C MET A 1 -32.33 -10.43 54.58
N ARG A 2 -31.03 -10.16 54.61
CA ARG A 2 -30.12 -9.56 53.61
C ARG A 2 -30.30 -8.12 53.07
N LEU A 3 -29.32 -7.33 53.50
CA LEU A 3 -28.65 -6.12 52.99
C LEU A 3 -28.23 -6.18 51.50
N GLY A 4 -28.04 -5.01 50.86
CA GLY A 4 -27.17 -4.81 49.70
C GLY A 4 -27.58 -3.60 48.84
N LEU A 5 -27.19 -2.36 49.17
CA LEU A 5 -25.99 -1.61 48.73
C LEU A 5 -25.87 -1.32 47.21
N PHE A 6 -25.74 -0.01 46.95
CA PHE A 6 -25.19 0.73 45.79
C PHE A 6 -24.44 -0.04 44.69
N LEU A 7 -24.59 0.39 43.43
CA LEU A 7 -23.49 0.95 42.63
C LEU A 7 -23.99 1.63 41.35
N THR A 8 -23.59 2.90 41.17
CA THR A 8 -23.56 3.63 39.91
C THR A 8 -22.59 2.96 38.94
N THR A 9 -22.95 2.86 37.66
CA THR A 9 -21.95 2.58 36.61
C THR A 9 -22.24 3.44 35.39
N LEU A 10 -21.60 4.61 35.38
CA LEU A 10 -21.24 5.34 34.16
C LEU A 10 -20.35 4.38 33.35
N ILE A 11 -20.86 3.82 32.25
CA ILE A 11 -19.99 3.18 31.26
C ILE A 11 -19.54 4.30 30.34
N GLY A 12 -18.26 4.64 30.50
CA GLY A 12 -17.60 5.74 29.83
C GLY A 12 -17.54 5.59 28.32
N LEU A 13 -17.22 6.73 27.71
CA LEU A 13 -16.79 6.89 26.33
C LEU A 13 -15.84 5.74 25.95
N VAL A 14 -16.32 4.78 25.15
CA VAL A 14 -15.42 4.08 24.25
C VAL A 14 -15.06 5.12 23.21
N GLY A 15 -13.90 5.74 23.41
CA GLY A 15 -13.28 6.58 22.41
C GLY A 15 -13.36 5.85 21.08
N ALA A 16 -13.79 6.55 20.05
CA ALA A 16 -13.62 6.09 18.68
C ALA A 16 -12.12 5.94 18.48
N SER A 17 -11.59 4.76 18.80
CA SER A 17 -10.29 4.30 18.36
C SER A 17 -10.34 4.48 16.87
N HIS A 18 -9.69 5.51 16.36
CA HIS A 18 -9.56 5.74 14.94
C HIS A 18 -9.09 4.41 14.36
N ILE A 19 -9.98 3.75 13.63
CA ILE A 19 -9.68 2.49 12.97
C ILE A 19 -8.67 2.87 11.89
N SER A 20 -7.39 2.87 12.28
CA SER A 20 -6.28 3.02 11.36
C SER A 20 -6.35 1.78 10.49
N SER A 21 -6.91 1.90 9.29
CA SER A 21 -7.14 0.75 8.39
C SER A 21 -5.84 0.09 7.94
N ALA A 22 -4.69 0.72 8.21
CA ALA A 22 -3.39 0.13 8.06
C ALA A 22 -2.67 0.15 9.42
N ALA A 23 -2.26 -1.04 9.90
CA ALA A 23 -1.35 -1.17 11.02
C ALA A 23 0.03 -0.65 10.60
N ASP A 24 0.73 0.05 11.52
CA ASP A 24 2.11 0.47 11.30
C ASP A 24 2.98 -0.75 10.97
N ALA A 25 3.72 -0.67 9.88
CA ALA A 25 4.56 -1.78 9.42
C ALA A 25 5.69 -1.27 8.53
N THR A 26 6.83 -1.95 8.64
CA THR A 26 7.99 -1.71 7.79
C THR A 26 8.47 -3.04 7.23
N TRP A 27 8.67 -3.12 5.92
CA TRP A 27 9.20 -4.31 5.28
C TRP A 27 9.96 -3.99 3.99
N ALA A 28 10.92 -4.85 3.65
CA ALA A 28 11.56 -4.82 2.34
C ALA A 28 10.55 -5.30 1.29
N ALA A 29 10.47 -4.63 0.13
CA ALA A 29 9.56 -4.99 -0.94
C ALA A 29 10.27 -5.08 -2.29
N VAL A 30 9.74 -5.96 -3.13
CA VAL A 30 10.13 -6.13 -4.53
C VAL A 30 8.96 -5.78 -5.44
N GLY A 31 9.16 -4.78 -6.30
CA GLY A 31 8.18 -4.27 -7.25
C GLY A 31 8.47 -4.77 -8.66
N ALA A 32 7.77 -5.83 -9.09
CA ALA A 32 7.93 -6.42 -10.42
C ALA A 32 6.74 -6.09 -11.33
N LEU A 33 7.00 -5.87 -12.62
CA LEU A 33 5.91 -5.78 -13.58
C LEU A 33 5.19 -7.11 -13.64
N GLU A 34 3.87 -7.06 -13.56
CA GLU A 34 3.06 -8.25 -13.71
C GLU A 34 2.97 -8.61 -15.19
N ASN A 35 3.31 -9.86 -15.51
CA ASN A 35 3.26 -10.37 -16.87
C ASN A 35 1.82 -10.30 -17.42
N GLY A 36 1.69 -10.02 -18.72
CA GLY A 36 0.48 -10.35 -19.47
C GLY A 36 -0.53 -9.23 -19.77
N MET A 37 -0.26 -7.95 -19.48
CA MET A 37 -1.25 -6.88 -19.76
C MET A 37 -0.94 -5.91 -20.91
N SER A 38 0.29 -5.86 -21.43
CA SER A 38 0.58 -5.19 -22.72
C SER A 38 2.02 -5.46 -23.19
N THR A 39 2.24 -5.57 -24.51
CA THR A 39 3.58 -5.49 -25.11
C THR A 39 4.26 -4.14 -24.82
N SER A 40 3.48 -3.10 -24.57
CA SER A 40 3.96 -1.78 -24.14
C SER A 40 4.40 -1.71 -22.67
N CYS A 41 4.24 -2.80 -21.91
CA CYS A 41 4.65 -2.93 -20.51
C CYS A 41 5.86 -3.84 -20.34
N GLY A 42 6.58 -4.17 -21.41
CA GLY A 42 7.71 -5.12 -21.32
C GLY A 42 7.28 -6.56 -21.05
N GLY A 43 6.00 -6.90 -21.27
CA GLY A 43 5.52 -8.27 -21.17
C GLY A 43 6.15 -9.16 -22.26
N GLY A 44 6.94 -10.14 -21.83
CA GLY A 44 7.69 -11.07 -22.67
C GLY A 44 9.00 -11.50 -22.00
N THR A 45 9.58 -12.62 -22.43
CA THR A 45 10.87 -13.18 -21.96
C THR A 45 12.09 -12.33 -22.40
N VAL A 46 11.99 -11.00 -22.31
CA VAL A 46 13.07 -10.10 -22.67
C VAL A 46 13.81 -9.75 -21.37
N SER A 47 14.89 -10.48 -21.11
CA SER A 47 15.79 -10.27 -19.98
C SER A 47 16.50 -8.90 -19.97
N THR A 48 16.26 -8.07 -20.99
CA THR A 48 16.84 -6.73 -21.22
C THR A 48 15.78 -5.72 -21.68
N GLY A 49 14.62 -5.68 -21.02
CA GLY A 49 13.68 -4.58 -21.21
C GLY A 49 14.30 -3.23 -20.80
N PRO A 50 13.79 -2.09 -21.31
CA PRO A 50 14.27 -0.76 -20.95
C PRO A 50 14.22 -0.54 -19.42
N GLU A 51 15.08 0.34 -18.88
CA GLU A 51 15.26 0.57 -17.43
C GLU A 51 13.94 0.63 -16.62
N TRP A 52 12.88 1.23 -17.16
CA TRP A 52 11.58 1.33 -16.50
C TRP A 52 10.84 -0.01 -16.29
N THR A 53 11.25 -1.08 -16.97
CA THR A 53 10.74 -2.45 -16.76
C THR A 53 11.51 -3.21 -15.68
N ALA A 54 12.63 -2.68 -15.20
CA ALA A 54 13.44 -3.35 -14.19
C ALA A 54 12.68 -3.54 -12.87
N THR A 55 13.06 -4.55 -12.10
CA THR A 55 12.51 -4.78 -10.77
C THR A 55 12.90 -3.63 -9.83
N ALA A 56 11.93 -3.11 -9.09
CA ALA A 56 12.16 -2.13 -8.04
C ALA A 56 12.47 -2.85 -6.72
N TYR A 57 13.55 -2.48 -6.05
CA TYR A 57 13.85 -2.95 -4.69
C TYR A 57 13.80 -1.77 -3.74
N GLY A 58 13.08 -1.91 -2.63
CA GLY A 58 12.98 -0.82 -1.67
C GLY A 58 12.41 -1.26 -0.35
N GLN A 59 12.11 -0.27 0.47
CA GLN A 59 11.44 -0.43 1.75
C GLN A 59 10.07 0.23 1.68
N VAL A 60 9.06 -0.46 2.18
CA VAL A 60 7.74 0.09 2.43
C VAL A 60 7.63 0.41 3.91
N ASP A 61 7.21 1.63 4.22
CA ASP A 61 6.86 2.09 5.56
C ASP A 61 5.40 2.54 5.57
N ILE A 62 4.55 1.85 6.32
CA ILE A 62 3.23 2.32 6.68
C ILE A 62 3.32 2.92 8.08
N LYS A 63 2.96 4.20 8.20
CA LYS A 63 2.82 4.90 9.47
C LYS A 63 1.49 5.64 9.51
N ARG A 64 0.62 5.26 10.45
CA ARG A 64 -0.77 5.71 10.54
C ARG A 64 -1.50 5.44 9.22
N ASN A 65 -1.86 6.50 8.50
CA ASN A 65 -2.55 6.42 7.22
C ASN A 65 -1.64 6.82 6.05
N THR A 66 -0.33 6.66 6.17
CA THR A 66 0.60 7.03 5.10
C THR A 66 1.49 5.86 4.77
N LEU A 67 1.51 5.49 3.48
CA LEU A 67 2.49 4.57 2.93
C LEU A 67 3.59 5.37 2.25
N THR A 68 4.83 5.07 2.58
CA THR A 68 6.01 5.53 1.84
C THR A 68 6.75 4.32 1.29
N PHE A 69 6.96 4.29 -0.02
CA PHE A 69 7.92 3.39 -0.64
C PHE A 69 9.20 4.18 -0.93
N LYS A 70 10.33 3.72 -0.37
CA LYS A 70 11.66 4.27 -0.63
C LYS A 70 12.48 3.26 -1.40
N SER A 71 13.03 3.68 -2.52
CA SER A 71 13.94 2.87 -3.32
C SER A 71 15.09 3.72 -3.84
N THR A 72 16.22 3.09 -4.09
CA THR A 72 17.32 3.66 -4.88
C THR A 72 17.39 3.04 -6.27
N SER A 73 16.36 2.28 -6.66
CA SER A 73 16.33 1.57 -7.94
C SER A 73 16.35 2.57 -9.10
N PRO A 74 17.00 2.22 -10.22
CA PRO A 74 17.12 3.10 -11.37
C PRO A 74 15.78 3.40 -12.09
N ILE A 75 14.68 2.76 -11.68
CA ILE A 75 13.38 2.94 -12.33
C ILE A 75 12.80 4.37 -12.10
N PRO A 76 12.02 4.90 -13.06
CA PRO A 76 11.22 6.11 -12.83
C PRO A 76 10.26 5.93 -11.65
N ASN A 77 10.12 6.96 -10.82
CA ASN A 77 9.30 6.95 -9.59
C ASN A 77 9.63 5.81 -8.63
N HIS A 78 10.93 5.56 -8.45
CA HIS A 78 11.44 4.57 -7.50
C HIS A 78 10.99 4.85 -6.06
N SER A 79 10.69 6.11 -5.69
CA SER A 79 10.12 6.44 -4.37
C SER A 79 8.80 7.20 -4.52
N PHE A 80 7.85 6.92 -3.62
CA PHE A 80 6.56 7.60 -3.57
C PHE A 80 5.93 7.56 -2.18
N THR A 81 4.98 8.46 -1.95
CA THR A 81 4.18 8.53 -0.72
C THR A 81 2.70 8.64 -1.08
N VAL A 82 1.84 7.89 -0.39
CA VAL A 82 0.39 7.85 -0.62
C VAL A 82 -0.38 7.89 0.70
N ASP A 83 -1.49 8.62 0.73
CA ASP A 83 -2.45 8.63 1.83
C ASP A 83 -3.40 7.42 1.72
N LEU A 84 -3.53 6.66 2.80
CA LEU A 84 -4.32 5.44 2.93
C LEU A 84 -5.71 5.68 3.55
N ARG A 85 -6.09 6.92 3.89
CA ARG A 85 -7.39 7.22 4.52
C ARG A 85 -8.61 6.76 3.72
N ALA A 86 -8.48 6.59 2.41
CA ALA A 86 -9.58 6.11 1.56
C ALA A 86 -9.70 4.57 1.51
N LEU A 87 -8.83 3.83 2.20
CA LEU A 87 -8.99 2.39 2.37
C LEU A 87 -10.16 2.08 3.29
N GLN A 88 -10.80 0.95 3.02
CA GLN A 88 -11.84 0.39 3.87
C GLN A 88 -11.27 -0.02 5.24
N PRO A 89 -12.10 -0.18 6.28
CA PRO A 89 -11.65 -0.58 7.62
C PRO A 89 -10.87 -1.90 7.67
N ASP A 90 -11.11 -2.82 6.73
CA ASP A 90 -10.39 -4.08 6.56
C ASP A 90 -9.04 -3.91 5.84
N GLY A 91 -8.65 -2.68 5.52
CA GLY A 91 -7.43 -2.32 4.82
C GLY A 91 -7.49 -2.51 3.31
N SER A 92 -8.62 -2.94 2.72
CA SER A 92 -8.76 -3.11 1.28
C SER A 92 -9.11 -1.80 0.57
N GLY A 93 -8.94 -1.79 -0.76
CA GLY A 93 -9.44 -0.72 -1.61
C GLY A 93 -8.37 -0.10 -2.50
N LYS A 94 -8.70 1.07 -3.05
CA LYS A 94 -7.87 1.78 -4.02
C LYS A 94 -7.63 3.21 -3.55
N VAL A 95 -6.37 3.62 -3.55
CA VAL A 95 -5.93 4.98 -3.19
C VAL A 95 -5.16 5.58 -4.36
N ALA A 96 -5.26 6.89 -4.54
CA ALA A 96 -4.55 7.61 -5.58
C ALA A 96 -3.29 8.27 -5.01
N GLY A 97 -2.21 8.24 -5.79
CA GLY A 97 -0.99 8.98 -5.55
C GLY A 97 -0.63 9.81 -6.78
N ILE A 98 0.18 10.85 -6.57
CA ILE A 98 0.77 11.66 -7.64
C ILE A 98 2.28 11.45 -7.60
N ASP A 99 2.87 11.12 -8.73
CA ASP A 99 4.32 10.98 -8.85
C ASP A 99 5.03 12.33 -9.04
N ASN A 100 6.37 12.31 -9.06
CA ASN A 100 7.17 13.54 -9.21
C ASN A 100 6.99 14.22 -10.58
N ASN A 101 6.39 13.55 -11.56
CA ASN A 101 6.07 14.07 -12.88
C ASN A 101 4.59 14.49 -12.99
N ASN A 102 3.91 14.67 -11.85
CA ASN A 102 2.50 15.03 -11.76
C ASN A 102 1.55 14.03 -12.44
N ARG A 103 1.93 12.75 -12.50
CA ARG A 103 1.10 11.68 -13.05
C ARG A 103 0.38 10.95 -11.93
N GLU A 104 -0.92 10.77 -12.14
CA GLU A 104 -1.76 9.99 -11.24
C GLU A 104 -1.51 8.49 -11.39
N PHE A 105 -1.28 7.83 -10.26
CA PHE A 105 -1.22 6.38 -10.14
C PHE A 105 -2.12 5.91 -9.01
N TYR A 106 -2.47 4.63 -9.02
CA TYR A 106 -3.30 4.00 -8.01
C TYR A 106 -2.53 2.89 -7.32
N LEU A 107 -2.69 2.80 -6.00
CA LEU A 107 -2.35 1.60 -5.25
C LEU A 107 -3.63 0.85 -4.91
N THR A 108 -3.67 -0.44 -5.20
CA THR A 108 -4.80 -1.32 -4.86
C THR A 108 -4.35 -2.39 -3.88
N PHE A 109 -5.11 -2.55 -2.80
CA PHE A 109 -4.86 -3.47 -1.71
C PHE A 109 -6.02 -4.45 -1.56
N ASP A 110 -5.68 -5.71 -1.35
CA ASP A 110 -6.61 -6.71 -0.81
C ASP A 110 -6.77 -6.52 0.72
N PRO A 111 -7.84 -7.05 1.32
CA PRO A 111 -8.03 -6.99 2.77
C PRO A 111 -6.81 -7.49 3.56
N GLY A 112 -6.49 -6.81 4.65
CA GLY A 112 -5.38 -7.17 5.53
C GLY A 112 -4.70 -5.97 6.19
N SER A 113 -3.65 -6.26 6.95
CA SER A 113 -2.88 -5.24 7.67
C SER A 113 -1.40 -5.62 7.68
N GLY A 114 -0.53 -4.64 7.88
CA GLY A 114 0.92 -4.86 7.98
C GLY A 114 1.58 -5.14 6.63
N ALA A 115 2.65 -5.94 6.66
CA ALA A 115 3.40 -6.30 5.46
C ALA A 115 2.56 -7.15 4.51
N ARG A 116 2.24 -6.59 3.34
CA ARG A 116 1.36 -7.24 2.36
C ARG A 116 1.64 -6.78 0.94
N THR A 117 1.16 -7.58 0.01
CA THR A 117 1.23 -7.26 -1.42
C THR A 117 0.30 -6.11 -1.77
N PHE A 118 0.71 -5.26 -2.70
CA PHE A 118 -0.16 -4.25 -3.31
C PHE A 118 0.21 -4.03 -4.78
N HIS A 119 -0.77 -3.52 -5.53
CA HIS A 119 -0.65 -3.29 -6.96
C HIS A 119 -0.57 -1.82 -7.26
N MET A 120 0.42 -1.40 -8.06
CA MET A 120 0.52 -0.06 -8.61
C MET A 120 0.12 -0.06 -10.08
N THR A 121 -0.79 0.83 -10.46
CA THR A 121 -1.19 1.07 -11.85
C THR A 121 -1.23 2.56 -12.16
N TYR A 122 -0.70 2.97 -13.30
CA TYR A 122 -0.85 4.36 -13.76
C TYR A 122 -2.19 4.55 -14.46
N ARG A 123 -2.80 5.72 -14.30
CA ARG A 123 -4.10 6.05 -14.94
C ARG A 123 -4.10 5.85 -16.46
N LEU A 124 -2.99 6.19 -17.12
CA LEU A 124 -2.87 6.20 -18.59
C LEU A 124 -2.12 4.99 -19.15
N LYS A 125 -1.70 4.03 -18.32
CA LYS A 125 -0.92 2.86 -18.77
C LYS A 125 -1.49 1.59 -18.17
N ALA A 126 -1.66 0.56 -19.00
CA ALA A 126 -2.07 -0.77 -18.58
C ALA A 126 -1.00 -1.54 -17.76
N CYS A 127 0.13 -0.92 -17.47
CA CYS A 127 1.25 -1.57 -16.79
C CYS A 127 0.99 -1.61 -15.28
N ARG A 128 0.74 -2.82 -14.77
CA ARG A 128 0.61 -3.10 -13.35
C ARG A 128 1.95 -3.56 -12.80
N ARG A 129 2.40 -2.93 -11.72
CA ARG A 129 3.54 -3.39 -10.92
C ARG A 129 3.02 -3.97 -9.61
N VAL A 130 3.46 -5.18 -9.26
CA VAL A 130 3.11 -5.86 -8.02
C VAL A 130 4.27 -5.65 -7.06
N TYR A 131 4.00 -5.05 -5.91
CA TYR A 131 4.94 -4.91 -4.82
C TYR A 131 4.67 -6.00 -3.79
N THR A 132 5.62 -6.93 -3.64
CA THR A 132 5.49 -8.09 -2.73
C THR A 132 6.48 -7.93 -1.58
N PRO A 133 6.12 -8.30 -0.34
CA PRO A 133 7.08 -8.39 0.75
C PRO A 133 8.22 -9.34 0.43
N ARG A 134 9.44 -8.96 0.80
CA ARG A 134 10.66 -9.76 0.71
C ARG A 134 11.08 -10.16 2.12
N THR A 135 11.29 -11.46 2.30
CA THR A 135 11.89 -12.07 3.50
C THR A 135 13.39 -11.88 3.52
#